data_AF-A0A956T082-F1
#
_entry.id   AF-A0A956T082-F1
#
_cell.length_a   1.000
_cell.length_b   1.000
_cell.length_c   1.000
_cell.angle_alpha   90.00
_cell.angle_beta   90.00
_cell.angle_gamma   90.00
#
_symmetry.space_group_name_H-M   'P 1'
#
loop_
_entity.id
_entity.type
_entity.pdbx_description
1 polymer ?
#
loop_
_entity_poly.entity_id
_entity_poly.type
_entity_poly.pdbx_seq_one_letter_code
_entity_poly.pdbx_strand_id
1 'polypeptide(L)'
;MEKDGRRSQEELNFERFIAERFADGEHDSEGQFTVDLRKASDKVAAFALPSDSHYLLKVVQVAHRFRTEEIRVDIGRFRTTLEFHPVVGQEFEMERLYTALADPLGTEDPLLVDLVAALYGTLKTDLQEATWEHQLGVQGQRLVVDRSRRVHCERYECELSEEPDRARLLFSVTHANPWMFWKGARHRAESAAVLRQFCRHSAAKIVLDGTDLVIASASEINSHVQRLAYEPAELTSSINFTEPASNILFELAGEDDPALGISRPSLSAYLVRREVMNVWAQGMRVNNTLRPDGQSSAAWMLQFRRDGENISMRWARKRDRYSAVLGLNFKNAGSKEPPRFTIVRSGITVVERAIRDPELEEVFRGCHLLIADETLKTDLSGFQYVEDEDFRQRLLSYAPLVEEARAYYQVGGEMMNIPEKEKLTFDI
;
A
#
# COMPACT_ATOMS: atom_id res chain seq x y z
N MET A 1 -31.15 38.53 -51.21
CA MET A 1 -29.96 37.89 -51.81
C MET A 1 -28.77 38.80 -51.55
N GLU A 2 -27.58 38.21 -51.42
CA GLU A 2 -26.29 38.85 -51.07
C GLU A 2 -26.04 39.10 -49.57
N LYS A 3 -25.58 38.06 -48.90
CA LYS A 3 -24.57 38.14 -47.83
C LYS A 3 -23.94 36.75 -47.63
N ASP A 4 -23.26 36.24 -48.66
CA ASP A 4 -22.55 34.96 -48.56
C ASP A 4 -21.26 34.91 -49.39
N GLY A 5 -20.53 36.04 -49.45
CA GLY A 5 -19.35 36.19 -50.30
C GLY A 5 -18.10 36.73 -49.60
N ARG A 6 -18.08 36.81 -48.26
CA ARG A 6 -16.93 37.38 -47.52
C ARG A 6 -16.22 36.42 -46.56
N ARG A 7 -16.71 35.19 -46.35
CA ARG A 7 -16.04 34.21 -45.47
C ARG A 7 -15.06 33.28 -46.18
N SER A 8 -15.13 33.13 -47.50
CA SER A 8 -14.27 32.17 -48.23
C SER A 8 -12.90 32.72 -48.66
N GLN A 9 -12.70 34.04 -48.72
CA GLN A 9 -11.44 34.60 -49.22
C GLN A 9 -10.32 34.73 -48.16
N GLU A 10 -10.66 34.81 -46.86
CA GLU A 10 -9.65 34.87 -45.79
C GLU A 10 -9.14 33.48 -45.38
N GLU A 11 -10.00 32.46 -45.38
CA GLU A 11 -9.60 31.06 -45.12
C GLU A 11 -8.66 30.52 -46.22
N LEU A 12 -8.92 30.86 -47.49
CA LEU A 12 -8.07 30.50 -48.64
C LEU A 12 -6.67 31.14 -48.60
N ASN A 13 -6.45 32.18 -47.79
CA ASN A 13 -5.17 32.88 -47.72
C ASN A 13 -4.28 32.35 -46.58
N PHE A 14 -4.89 31.83 -45.49
CA PHE A 14 -4.14 31.27 -44.37
C PHE A 14 -3.61 29.86 -44.67
N GLU A 15 -4.44 28.99 -45.25
CA GLU A 15 -4.00 27.64 -45.65
C GLU A 15 -2.90 27.69 -46.71
N ARG A 16 -2.99 28.65 -47.65
CA ARG A 16 -1.95 28.86 -48.65
C ARG A 16 -0.66 29.42 -48.04
N PHE A 17 -0.76 30.31 -47.06
CA PHE A 17 0.39 30.82 -46.32
C PHE A 17 1.09 29.73 -45.48
N ILE A 18 0.32 28.83 -44.85
CA ILE A 18 0.86 27.66 -44.14
C ILE A 18 1.56 26.72 -45.14
N ALA A 19 0.92 26.41 -46.27
CA ALA A 19 1.48 25.53 -47.29
C ALA A 19 2.75 26.09 -47.94
N GLU A 20 2.79 27.40 -48.22
CA GLU A 20 3.98 28.11 -48.73
C GLU A 20 5.12 28.08 -47.70
N ARG A 21 4.82 28.21 -46.39
CA ARG A 21 5.84 28.11 -45.32
C ARG A 21 6.35 26.69 -45.07
N PHE A 22 5.53 25.66 -45.31
CA PHE A 22 5.97 24.26 -45.29
C PHE A 22 6.80 23.89 -46.53
N ALA A 23 6.55 24.53 -47.68
CA ALA A 23 7.29 24.29 -48.92
C ALA A 23 8.65 24.99 -48.97
N ASP A 24 8.78 26.17 -48.35
CA ASP A 24 10.03 26.94 -48.24
C ASP A 24 10.89 26.59 -47.00
N GLY A 25 10.46 25.64 -46.18
CA GLY A 25 11.26 25.14 -45.07
C GLY A 25 12.29 24.13 -45.57
N GLU A 26 13.57 24.52 -45.64
CA GLU A 26 14.67 23.54 -45.59
C GLU A 26 14.50 22.72 -44.28
N HIS A 27 13.97 21.51 -44.42
CA HIS A 27 13.61 20.61 -43.33
C HIS A 27 14.77 19.72 -42.88
N ASP A 28 16.01 20.20 -42.95
CA ASP A 28 17.16 19.49 -42.41
C ASP A 28 17.90 20.36 -41.39
N SER A 29 17.32 20.47 -40.19
CA SER A 29 18.22 20.37 -39.04
C SER A 29 18.59 18.91 -38.88
N GLU A 30 19.74 18.50 -39.41
CA GLU A 30 20.43 17.24 -39.04
C GLU A 30 20.93 17.29 -37.58
N GLY A 31 20.20 17.97 -36.69
CA GLY A 31 20.45 17.97 -35.27
C GLY A 31 19.89 16.69 -34.68
N GLN A 32 20.76 15.77 -34.24
CA GLN A 32 20.34 14.77 -33.29
C GLN A 32 19.85 15.48 -32.03
N PHE A 33 18.61 15.21 -31.61
CA PHE A 33 18.13 15.57 -30.27
C PHE A 33 19.05 14.90 -29.26
N THR A 34 20.06 15.64 -28.78
CA THR A 34 20.97 15.16 -27.76
C THR A 34 20.33 15.49 -26.42
N VAL A 35 19.70 14.49 -25.81
CA VAL A 35 19.23 14.59 -24.44
C VAL A 35 20.46 14.57 -23.53
N ASP A 36 20.67 15.65 -22.79
CA ASP A 36 21.63 15.66 -21.68
C ASP A 36 21.07 14.74 -20.59
N LEU A 37 21.52 13.48 -20.60
CA LEU A 37 21.08 12.43 -19.69
C LEU A 37 21.23 12.82 -18.22
N ARG A 38 22.19 13.70 -17.88
CA ARG A 38 22.31 14.23 -16.51
C ARG A 38 21.17 15.19 -16.17
N LYS A 39 20.84 16.12 -17.06
CA LYS A 39 19.69 17.02 -16.84
C LYS A 39 18.36 16.28 -16.89
N ALA A 40 18.26 15.21 -17.70
CA ALA A 40 17.10 14.33 -17.72
C ALA A 40 16.96 13.58 -16.39
N SER A 41 18.04 12.97 -15.89
CA SER A 41 18.09 12.34 -14.57
C SER A 41 17.71 13.30 -13.45
N ASP A 42 18.21 14.54 -13.48
CA ASP A 42 17.85 15.57 -12.49
C ASP A 42 16.38 15.94 -12.54
N LYS A 43 15.80 16.04 -13.75
CA LYS A 43 14.37 16.30 -13.91
C LYS A 43 13.54 15.11 -13.45
N VAL A 44 13.91 13.89 -13.82
CA VAL A 44 13.24 12.66 -13.37
C VAL A 44 13.29 12.60 -11.84
N ALA A 45 14.45 12.79 -11.22
CA ALA A 45 14.59 12.85 -9.77
C ALA A 45 13.75 13.98 -9.15
N ALA A 46 13.81 15.20 -9.72
CA ALA A 46 13.07 16.39 -9.28
C ALA A 46 11.55 16.21 -9.30
N PHE A 47 11.01 15.45 -10.25
CA PHE A 47 9.56 15.29 -10.42
C PHE A 47 9.03 13.91 -9.99
N ALA A 48 9.88 12.90 -9.77
CA ALA A 48 9.41 11.55 -9.45
C ALA A 48 8.82 11.42 -8.05
N LEU A 49 9.43 12.01 -7.02
CA LEU A 49 9.02 11.78 -5.62
C LEU A 49 8.36 13.00 -4.95
N PRO A 50 7.25 12.83 -4.20
CA PRO A 50 6.53 13.95 -3.56
C PRO A 50 7.32 14.70 -2.49
N SER A 51 8.26 14.04 -1.80
CA SER A 51 9.19 14.69 -0.86
C SER A 51 10.53 13.97 -0.80
N ASP A 52 11.49 14.62 -0.16
CA ASP A 52 12.87 14.15 0.03
C ASP A 52 12.97 12.86 0.85
N SER A 53 11.91 12.45 1.55
CA SER A 53 11.85 11.21 2.34
C SER A 53 11.14 10.06 1.62
N HIS A 54 10.48 10.31 0.47
CA HIS A 54 9.70 9.27 -0.23
C HIS A 54 10.58 8.21 -0.90
N TYR A 55 11.90 8.41 -0.99
CA TYR A 55 12.80 7.34 -1.45
C TYR A 55 12.75 6.14 -0.50
N LEU A 56 12.49 6.37 0.79
CA LEU A 56 12.35 5.31 1.79
C LEU A 56 11.18 4.38 1.46
N LEU A 57 10.08 4.96 0.97
CA LEU A 57 8.93 4.20 0.51
C LEU A 57 9.33 3.32 -0.67
N LYS A 58 10.06 3.86 -1.66
CA LYS A 58 10.56 3.04 -2.77
C LYS A 58 11.43 1.87 -2.33
N VAL A 59 12.31 2.05 -1.35
CA VAL A 59 13.11 0.95 -0.77
C VAL A 59 12.22 -0.08 -0.06
N VAL A 60 11.17 0.34 0.65
CA VAL A 60 10.18 -0.57 1.24
C VAL A 60 9.48 -1.39 0.14
N GLN A 61 9.11 -0.77 -1.00
CA GLN A 61 8.50 -1.51 -2.12
C GLN A 61 9.46 -2.57 -2.67
N VAL A 62 10.74 -2.23 -2.83
CA VAL A 62 11.80 -3.18 -3.22
C VAL A 62 11.86 -4.35 -2.23
N ALA A 63 11.86 -4.07 -0.92
CA ALA A 63 11.91 -5.10 0.11
C ALA A 63 10.71 -6.08 0.06
N HIS A 64 9.51 -5.56 -0.22
CA HIS A 64 8.31 -6.37 -0.42
C HIS A 64 8.39 -7.24 -1.67
N ARG A 65 9.00 -6.75 -2.75
CA ARG A 65 9.24 -7.53 -3.97
C ARG A 65 10.25 -8.67 -3.76
N PHE A 66 11.20 -8.49 -2.83
CA PHE A 66 12.06 -9.56 -2.31
C PHE A 66 11.40 -10.46 -1.26
N ARG A 67 10.09 -10.26 -0.99
CA ARG A 67 9.29 -11.04 -0.04
C ARG A 67 9.87 -11.10 1.35
N THR A 68 10.49 -10.03 1.83
CA THR A 68 11.07 -10.04 3.17
C THR A 68 10.00 -10.08 4.27
N GLU A 69 10.32 -10.72 5.40
CA GLU A 69 9.45 -10.75 6.58
C GLU A 69 9.67 -9.56 7.52
N GLU A 70 10.89 -9.00 7.53
CA GLU A 70 11.29 -7.90 8.43
C GLU A 70 12.16 -6.88 7.68
N ILE A 71 11.82 -5.59 7.82
CA ILE A 71 12.58 -4.45 7.32
C ILE A 71 13.05 -3.65 8.53
N ARG A 72 14.37 -3.53 8.72
CA ARG A 72 14.96 -2.68 9.75
C ARG A 72 15.33 -1.34 9.16
N VAL A 73 14.87 -0.27 9.79
CA VAL A 73 15.10 1.10 9.36
C VAL A 73 15.72 1.87 10.51
N ASP A 74 16.94 2.37 10.30
CA ASP A 74 17.59 3.26 11.26
C ASP A 74 17.78 4.64 10.62
N ILE A 75 17.22 5.67 11.27
CA ILE A 75 17.26 7.05 10.83
C ILE A 75 18.21 7.83 11.75
N GLY A 76 19.49 7.66 11.50
CA GLY A 76 20.57 8.34 12.21
C GLY A 76 20.75 9.81 11.79
N ARG A 77 21.64 10.51 12.50
CA ARG A 77 21.96 11.93 12.22
C ARG A 77 22.67 12.13 10.88
N PHE A 78 23.55 11.21 10.52
CA PHE A 78 24.40 11.29 9.33
C PHE A 78 24.20 10.13 8.37
N ARG A 79 23.39 9.15 8.77
CA ARG A 79 23.19 7.94 8.01
C ARG A 79 21.77 7.46 8.19
N THR A 80 21.11 7.12 7.10
CA THR A 80 19.84 6.39 7.10
C THR A 80 20.06 5.05 6.45
N THR A 81 19.65 3.96 7.10
CA THR A 81 19.82 2.60 6.59
C THR A 81 18.49 1.86 6.56
N LEU A 82 18.29 1.05 5.52
CA LEU A 82 17.23 0.06 5.43
C LEU A 82 17.86 -1.29 5.13
N GLU A 83 17.67 -2.23 6.04
CA GLU A 83 18.21 -3.58 5.94
C GLU A 83 17.08 -4.62 5.95
N PHE A 84 17.18 -5.61 5.07
CA PHE A 84 16.23 -6.72 5.02
C PHE A 84 16.86 -7.97 4.40
N HIS A 85 16.23 -9.10 4.66
CA HIS A 85 16.66 -10.42 4.18
C HIS A 85 15.56 -11.02 3.31
N PRO A 86 15.81 -11.32 2.03
CA PRO A 86 14.87 -12.04 1.18
C PRO A 86 14.55 -13.42 1.76
N VAL A 87 13.31 -13.89 1.58
CA VAL A 87 12.90 -15.23 2.07
C VAL A 87 13.53 -16.37 1.26
N VAL A 88 13.93 -16.10 0.02
CA VAL A 88 14.62 -17.02 -0.89
C VAL A 88 16.03 -16.48 -1.13
N GLY A 89 17.04 -17.33 -1.33
CA GLY A 89 18.41 -16.96 -1.72
C GLY A 89 18.49 -16.34 -3.13
N GLN A 90 17.70 -15.31 -3.34
CA GLN A 90 17.47 -14.64 -4.60
C GLN A 90 18.70 -13.80 -4.89
N GLU A 91 19.52 -14.29 -5.82
CA GLU A 91 20.67 -13.53 -6.30
C GLU A 91 20.16 -12.25 -7.00
N PHE A 92 20.77 -11.12 -6.65
CA PHE A 92 20.51 -9.86 -7.31
C PHE A 92 21.70 -9.49 -8.21
N GLU A 93 21.44 -9.40 -9.51
CA GLU A 93 22.44 -9.02 -10.51
C GLU A 93 22.65 -7.51 -10.54
N MET A 94 23.78 -7.05 -10.01
CA MET A 94 24.08 -5.62 -9.92
C MET A 94 24.22 -4.93 -11.29
N GLU A 95 24.58 -5.68 -12.33
CA GLU A 95 24.68 -5.19 -13.71
C GLU A 95 23.31 -4.76 -14.28
N ARG A 96 22.22 -5.44 -13.87
CA ARG A 96 20.86 -5.06 -14.26
C ARG A 96 20.48 -3.70 -13.68
N LEU A 97 20.85 -3.44 -12.43
CA LEU A 97 20.64 -2.13 -11.80
C LEU A 97 21.47 -1.04 -12.47
N TYR A 98 22.73 -1.33 -12.79
CA TYR A 98 23.58 -0.37 -13.50
C TYR A 98 23.00 0.02 -14.86
N THR A 99 22.48 -0.97 -15.61
CA THR A 99 21.81 -0.73 -16.89
C THR A 99 20.52 0.07 -16.72
N ALA A 100 19.71 -0.25 -15.71
CA ALA A 100 18.48 0.48 -15.40
C ALA A 100 18.74 1.94 -14.96
N LEU A 101 19.86 2.22 -14.30
CA LEU A 101 20.29 3.59 -14.00
C LEU A 101 20.77 4.34 -15.25
N ALA A 102 21.27 3.65 -16.27
CA ALA A 102 21.64 4.26 -17.54
C ALA A 102 20.42 4.60 -18.41
N ASP A 103 19.38 3.76 -18.36
CA ASP A 103 18.08 4.00 -19.02
C ASP A 103 16.89 3.76 -18.06
N PRO A 104 16.55 4.76 -17.24
CA PRO A 104 15.47 4.63 -16.25
C PRO A 104 14.08 4.51 -16.86
N LEU A 105 13.88 5.02 -18.08
CA LEU A 105 12.58 5.03 -18.75
C LEU A 105 12.33 3.76 -19.57
N GLY A 106 13.38 3.08 -20.02
CA GLY A 106 13.29 1.77 -20.69
C GLY A 106 13.15 0.58 -19.73
N THR A 107 13.18 0.81 -18.42
CA THR A 107 13.09 -0.25 -17.41
C THR A 107 11.64 -0.62 -17.14
N GLU A 108 11.24 -1.85 -17.48
CA GLU A 108 9.88 -2.38 -17.22
C GLU A 108 9.80 -3.22 -15.95
N ASP A 109 10.93 -3.70 -15.41
CA ASP A 109 10.96 -4.50 -14.18
C ASP A 109 10.58 -3.63 -12.97
N PRO A 110 9.44 -3.88 -12.30
CA PRO A 110 8.97 -3.06 -11.17
C PRO A 110 9.97 -2.95 -10.03
N LEU A 111 10.77 -3.99 -9.79
CA LEU A 111 11.81 -3.98 -8.75
C LEU A 111 12.92 -2.99 -9.10
N LEU A 112 13.37 -2.99 -10.35
CA LEU A 112 14.38 -2.05 -10.81
C LEU A 112 13.81 -0.63 -10.90
N VAL A 113 12.56 -0.46 -11.33
CA VAL A 113 11.87 0.85 -11.34
C VAL A 113 11.85 1.46 -9.94
N ASP A 114 11.42 0.70 -8.93
CA ASP A 114 11.36 1.20 -7.55
C ASP A 114 12.77 1.45 -6.99
N LEU A 115 13.75 0.58 -7.27
CA LEU A 115 15.13 0.77 -6.79
C LEU A 115 15.83 1.97 -7.44
N VAL A 116 15.63 2.18 -8.74
CA VAL A 116 16.12 3.35 -9.48
C VAL A 116 15.46 4.62 -8.94
N ALA A 117 14.14 4.60 -8.71
CA ALA A 117 13.42 5.71 -8.11
C ALA A 117 13.90 6.02 -6.69
N ALA A 118 14.25 5.00 -5.89
CA ALA A 118 14.85 5.18 -4.57
C ALA A 118 16.22 5.88 -4.69
N LEU A 119 17.12 5.34 -5.50
CA LEU A 119 18.47 5.89 -5.68
C LEU A 119 18.44 7.32 -6.21
N TYR A 120 17.65 7.60 -7.25
CA TYR A 120 17.49 8.97 -7.75
C TYR A 120 16.75 9.89 -6.78
N GLY A 121 15.81 9.33 -6.02
CA GLY A 121 15.13 10.03 -4.94
C GLY A 121 16.09 10.59 -3.90
N THR A 122 17.17 9.87 -3.61
CA THR A 122 18.20 10.37 -2.70
C THR A 122 18.88 11.64 -3.23
N LEU A 123 19.00 11.83 -4.55
CA LEU A 123 19.66 13.01 -5.14
C LEU A 123 18.99 14.36 -4.81
N LYS A 124 17.73 14.33 -4.32
CA LYS A 124 17.05 15.51 -3.78
C LYS A 124 17.53 15.89 -2.38
N THR A 125 18.07 14.92 -1.65
CA THR A 125 18.64 15.14 -0.32
C THR A 125 20.05 15.71 -0.44
N ASP A 126 20.51 16.43 0.59
CA ASP A 126 21.89 16.90 0.71
C ASP A 126 22.79 15.70 1.08
N LEU A 127 22.97 14.77 0.14
CA LEU A 127 23.71 13.52 0.34
C LEU A 127 25.21 13.68 0.09
N GLN A 128 26.01 12.93 0.84
CA GLN A 128 27.40 12.63 0.48
C GLN A 128 27.47 11.39 -0.42
N GLU A 129 26.66 10.38 -0.09
CA GLU A 129 26.67 9.09 -0.76
C GLU A 129 25.35 8.35 -0.55
N ALA A 130 24.90 7.60 -1.55
CA ALA A 130 23.86 6.57 -1.42
C ALA A 130 24.40 5.23 -1.92
N THR A 131 24.16 4.15 -1.17
CA THR A 131 24.64 2.81 -1.48
C THR A 131 23.49 1.80 -1.51
N TRP A 132 23.60 0.85 -2.44
CA TRP A 132 22.81 -0.38 -2.46
C TRP A 132 23.78 -1.56 -2.40
N GLU A 133 23.60 -2.40 -1.39
CA GLU A 133 24.51 -3.50 -1.06
C GLU A 133 23.76 -4.82 -1.10
N HIS A 134 24.36 -5.80 -1.76
CA HIS A 134 23.92 -7.20 -1.75
C HIS A 134 25.08 -8.06 -1.28
N GLN A 135 24.87 -8.75 -0.15
CA GLN A 135 25.85 -9.64 0.48
C GLN A 135 25.29 -11.06 0.54
N LEU A 136 26.06 -12.04 0.08
CA LEU A 136 25.74 -13.47 0.21
C LEU A 136 27.02 -14.22 0.65
N GLY A 137 26.96 -14.88 1.80
CA GLY A 137 28.13 -15.47 2.44
C GLY A 137 29.23 -14.44 2.73
N VAL A 138 30.42 -14.67 2.19
CA VAL A 138 31.61 -13.80 2.34
C VAL A 138 31.81 -12.81 1.20
N GLN A 139 30.96 -12.87 0.16
CA GLN A 139 31.07 -11.98 -0.99
C GLN A 139 29.96 -10.93 -0.95
N GLY A 140 30.35 -9.69 -1.21
CA GLY A 140 29.45 -8.56 -1.31
C GLY A 140 29.66 -7.77 -2.60
N GLN A 141 28.56 -7.21 -3.09
CA GLN A 141 28.57 -6.22 -4.16
C GLN A 141 27.88 -4.96 -3.65
N ARG A 142 28.47 -3.80 -3.95
CA ARG A 142 27.93 -2.50 -3.59
C ARG A 142 27.88 -1.61 -4.82
N LEU A 143 26.72 -1.04 -5.09
CA LEU A 143 26.57 0.10 -5.98
C LEU A 143 26.59 1.38 -5.16
N VAL A 144 27.38 2.35 -5.60
CA VAL A 144 27.58 3.63 -4.93
C VAL A 144 27.21 4.76 -5.87
N VAL A 145 26.37 5.67 -5.38
CA VAL A 145 26.05 6.95 -6.02
C VAL A 145 26.64 8.07 -5.15
N ASP A 146 27.69 8.71 -5.64
CA ASP A 146 28.35 9.79 -4.90
C ASP A 146 27.62 11.14 -5.03
N ARG A 147 28.03 12.15 -4.26
CA ARG A 147 27.54 13.53 -4.36
C ARG A 147 27.70 14.16 -5.75
N SER A 148 28.63 13.67 -6.56
CA SER A 148 28.88 14.11 -7.94
C SER A 148 28.00 13.35 -8.94
N ARG A 149 27.09 12.51 -8.44
CA ARG A 149 26.19 11.63 -9.19
C ARG A 149 26.92 10.62 -10.07
N ARG A 150 28.13 10.23 -9.67
CA ARG A 150 28.87 9.15 -10.30
C ARG A 150 28.42 7.84 -9.70
N VAL A 151 28.04 6.93 -10.59
CA VAL A 151 27.70 5.55 -10.23
C VAL A 151 28.95 4.70 -10.40
N HIS A 152 29.30 3.93 -9.38
CA HIS A 152 30.33 2.89 -9.49
C HIS A 152 29.89 1.64 -8.73
N CYS A 153 30.41 0.50 -9.16
CA CYS A 153 30.14 -0.78 -8.52
C CYS A 153 31.45 -1.33 -7.96
N GLU A 154 31.41 -1.81 -6.73
CA GLU A 154 32.53 -2.40 -6.03
C GLU A 154 32.18 -3.82 -5.61
N ARG A 155 33.15 -4.73 -5.71
CA ARG A 155 33.08 -6.05 -5.11
C ARG A 155 33.98 -6.06 -3.89
N TYR A 156 33.50 -6.63 -2.79
CA TYR A 156 34.24 -6.69 -1.54
C TYR A 156 34.08 -8.05 -0.87
N GLU A 157 35.07 -8.41 -0.07
CA GLU A 157 34.98 -9.53 0.87
C GLU A 157 34.50 -9.01 2.22
N CYS A 158 33.65 -9.78 2.88
CA CYS A 158 33.06 -9.46 4.16
C CYS A 158 33.20 -10.62 5.13
N GLU A 159 33.16 -10.30 6.43
CA GLU A 159 33.09 -11.31 7.48
C GLU A 159 31.82 -12.16 7.29
N LEU A 160 31.91 -13.46 7.58
CA LEU A 160 30.78 -14.37 7.48
C LEU A 160 29.61 -13.83 8.31
N SER A 161 28.47 -13.61 7.64
CA SER A 161 27.20 -13.35 8.32
C SER A 161 26.85 -14.50 9.27
N GLU A 162 26.14 -14.19 10.36
CA GLU A 162 25.56 -15.20 11.26
C GLU A 162 24.63 -16.17 10.49
N GLU A 163 24.04 -15.70 9.39
CA GLU A 163 23.21 -16.47 8.46
C GLU A 163 23.85 -16.49 7.06
N PRO A 164 24.88 -17.34 6.81
CA PRO A 164 25.66 -17.29 5.56
C PRO A 164 24.85 -17.68 4.31
N ASP A 165 23.78 -18.46 4.49
CA ASP A 165 22.91 -18.93 3.40
C ASP A 165 21.82 -17.91 3.03
N ARG A 166 21.74 -16.77 3.73
CA ARG A 166 20.75 -15.73 3.48
C ARG A 166 21.40 -14.48 2.95
N ALA A 167 20.87 -14.02 1.81
CA ALA A 167 21.27 -12.74 1.25
C ALA A 167 20.87 -11.61 2.21
N ARG A 168 21.78 -10.67 2.43
CA ARG A 168 21.53 -9.42 3.13
C ARG A 168 21.51 -8.29 2.11
N LEU A 169 20.41 -7.54 2.11
CA LEU A 169 20.25 -6.34 1.30
C LEU A 169 20.28 -5.12 2.22
N LEU A 170 21.13 -4.15 1.88
CA LEU A 170 21.28 -2.91 2.64
C LEU A 170 21.23 -1.71 1.70
N PHE A 171 20.26 -0.84 1.92
CA PHE A 171 20.23 0.49 1.35
C PHE A 171 20.73 1.49 2.39
N SER A 172 21.67 2.35 2.03
CA SER A 172 22.25 3.32 2.95
C SER A 172 22.39 4.69 2.30
N VAL A 173 22.01 5.75 3.01
CA VAL A 173 22.22 7.14 2.60
C VAL A 173 23.05 7.85 3.65
N THR A 174 24.21 8.32 3.25
CA THR A 174 25.08 9.17 4.06
C THR A 174 24.75 10.63 3.77
N HIS A 175 24.25 11.33 4.78
CA HIS A 175 23.84 12.73 4.67
C HIS A 175 25.03 13.66 4.88
N ALA A 176 25.08 14.77 4.15
CA ALA A 176 26.03 15.84 4.40
C ALA A 176 25.83 16.38 5.82
N ASN A 177 26.93 16.63 6.54
CA ASN A 177 26.87 17.13 7.90
C ASN A 177 26.24 18.53 7.92
N PRO A 178 24.99 18.69 8.37
CA PRO A 178 24.42 20.02 8.45
C PRO A 178 24.97 20.65 9.72
N TRP A 179 25.72 21.74 9.59
CA TRP A 179 26.13 22.58 10.73
C TRP A 179 24.91 23.02 11.56
N MET A 180 23.73 23.05 10.94
CA MET A 180 22.42 23.26 11.57
C MET A 180 21.80 21.95 12.06
N PHE A 181 21.92 21.66 13.35
CA PHE A 181 21.35 20.45 13.97
C PHE A 181 19.83 20.31 13.77
N TRP A 182 19.09 21.42 13.69
CA TRP A 182 17.63 21.42 13.51
C TRP A 182 17.20 20.93 12.12
N LYS A 183 17.99 21.16 11.07
CA LYS A 183 17.70 20.63 9.73
C LYS A 183 17.78 19.10 9.73
N GLY A 184 18.82 18.55 10.35
CA GLY A 184 18.95 17.09 10.52
C GLY A 184 17.81 16.52 11.36
N ALA A 185 17.46 17.16 12.49
CA ALA A 185 16.33 16.70 13.32
C ALA A 185 14.99 16.70 12.56
N ARG A 186 14.73 17.73 11.76
CA ARG A 186 13.53 17.83 10.93
C ARG A 186 13.47 16.72 9.87
N HIS A 187 14.57 16.49 9.14
CA HIS A 187 14.64 15.41 8.15
C HIS A 187 14.34 14.04 8.79
N ARG A 188 14.91 13.76 9.97
CA ARG A 188 14.63 12.49 10.67
C ARG A 188 13.16 12.35 11.05
N ALA A 189 12.56 13.43 11.56
CA ALA A 189 11.14 13.44 11.92
C ALA A 189 10.23 13.26 10.69
N GLU A 190 10.54 13.93 9.57
CA GLU A 190 9.82 13.79 8.30
C GLU A 190 9.95 12.37 7.73
N SER A 191 11.16 11.81 7.70
CA SER A 191 11.42 10.45 7.24
C SER A 191 10.68 9.39 8.07
N ALA A 192 10.72 9.52 9.39
CA ALA A 192 9.96 8.64 10.28
C ALA A 192 8.43 8.82 10.12
N ALA A 193 7.96 10.06 9.91
CA ALA A 193 6.54 10.33 9.69
C ALA A 193 6.02 9.72 8.40
N VAL A 194 6.79 9.80 7.30
CA VAL A 194 6.43 9.20 6.01
C VAL A 194 6.29 7.67 6.15
N LEU A 195 7.25 6.99 6.79
CA LEU A 195 7.12 5.54 7.01
C LEU A 195 5.89 5.19 7.88
N ARG A 196 5.66 5.94 8.97
CA ARG A 196 4.50 5.72 9.85
C ARG A 196 3.17 5.96 9.16
N GLN A 197 3.10 6.93 8.26
CA GLN A 197 1.88 7.28 7.55
C GLN A 197 1.55 6.23 6.49
N PHE A 198 2.54 5.85 5.67
CA PHE A 198 2.28 5.09 4.46
C PHE A 198 2.42 3.57 4.65
N CYS A 199 3.21 3.10 5.62
CA CYS A 199 3.51 1.66 5.77
C CYS A 199 2.65 0.93 6.83
N ARG A 200 1.53 1.54 7.26
CA ARG A 200 0.65 0.96 8.31
C ARG A 200 0.05 -0.39 7.93
N HIS A 201 -0.07 -0.67 6.64
CA HIS A 201 -0.61 -1.91 6.09
C HIS A 201 0.47 -2.82 5.48
N SER A 202 1.75 -2.63 5.86
CA SER A 202 2.84 -3.47 5.39
C SER A 202 2.65 -4.93 5.84
N ALA A 203 2.75 -5.88 4.91
CA ALA A 203 2.81 -7.31 5.21
C ALA A 203 4.11 -7.72 5.95
N ALA A 204 5.21 -6.99 5.72
CA ALA A 204 6.47 -7.16 6.42
C ALA A 204 6.47 -6.35 7.72
N LYS A 205 7.09 -6.90 8.77
CA LYS A 205 7.34 -6.18 10.01
C LYS A 205 8.36 -5.07 9.75
N ILE A 206 8.02 -3.82 10.07
CA ILE A 206 8.97 -2.71 9.97
C ILE A 206 9.43 -2.34 11.38
N VAL A 207 10.74 -2.37 11.61
CA VAL A 207 11.38 -1.92 12.86
C VAL A 207 12.04 -0.58 12.56
N LEU A 208 11.53 0.50 13.15
CA LEU A 208 12.00 1.87 12.95
C LEU A 208 12.72 2.36 14.20
N ASP A 209 14.02 2.65 14.09
CA ASP A 209 14.89 3.07 15.20
C ASP A 209 14.77 2.12 16.42
N GLY A 210 14.80 0.80 16.14
CA GLY A 210 14.65 -0.25 17.16
C GLY A 210 13.23 -0.47 17.70
N THR A 211 12.22 0.25 17.21
CA THR A 211 10.82 0.14 17.64
C THR A 211 9.94 -0.42 16.54
N ASP A 212 9.11 -1.43 16.83
CA ASP A 212 8.11 -1.93 15.88
C ASP A 212 7.17 -0.80 15.43
N LEU A 213 7.09 -0.58 14.12
CA LEU A 213 6.10 0.30 13.51
C LEU A 213 4.71 -0.29 13.74
N VAL A 214 3.78 0.52 14.25
CA VAL A 214 2.43 0.10 14.58
C VAL A 214 1.66 -0.22 13.30
N ILE A 215 1.36 -1.50 13.09
CA ILE A 215 0.49 -1.98 12.01
C ILE A 215 -0.95 -1.59 12.34
N ALA A 216 -1.72 -1.21 11.31
CA ALA A 216 -3.14 -0.87 11.45
C ALA A 216 -3.91 -2.04 12.09
N SER A 217 -4.92 -1.69 12.91
CA SER A 217 -5.84 -2.68 13.47
C SER A 217 -7.03 -2.91 12.55
N ALA A 218 -7.50 -4.15 12.47
CA ALA A 218 -8.76 -4.50 11.82
C ALA A 218 -9.96 -3.74 12.40
N SER A 219 -9.79 -3.14 13.57
CA SER A 219 -10.77 -2.25 14.17
C SER A 219 -10.86 -0.85 13.59
N GLU A 220 -9.81 -0.43 12.89
CA GLU A 220 -9.81 0.82 12.14
C GLU A 220 -10.61 0.65 10.85
N ILE A 221 -10.76 -0.58 10.35
CA ILE A 221 -11.68 -0.91 9.26
C ILE A 221 -13.10 -0.60 9.73
N ASN A 222 -13.84 0.18 8.92
CA ASN A 222 -15.18 0.70 9.23
C ASN A 222 -15.26 1.71 10.39
N SER A 223 -14.14 2.18 10.93
CA SER A 223 -14.15 3.27 11.93
C SER A 223 -14.81 4.55 11.42
N HIS A 224 -14.88 4.72 10.09
CA HIS A 224 -15.52 5.84 9.45
C HIS A 224 -17.03 5.85 9.63
N VAL A 225 -17.69 4.69 9.62
CA VAL A 225 -19.14 4.60 9.66
C VAL A 225 -19.63 4.94 11.07
N GLN A 226 -19.92 6.22 11.31
CA GLN A 226 -20.45 6.69 12.59
C GLN A 226 -21.77 5.97 12.90
N ARG A 227 -21.98 5.60 14.16
CA ARG A 227 -23.31 5.21 14.65
C ARG A 227 -24.23 6.41 14.46
N LEU A 228 -25.32 6.22 13.72
CA LEU A 228 -26.45 7.14 13.81
C LEU A 228 -26.84 7.22 15.29
N ALA A 229 -26.91 8.44 15.83
CA ALA A 229 -27.47 8.64 17.16
C ALA A 229 -28.91 8.10 17.11
N TYR A 230 -29.18 7.07 17.90
CA TYR A 230 -30.51 6.47 17.99
C TYR A 230 -31.56 7.56 18.15
N GLU A 231 -32.65 7.49 17.39
CA GLU A 231 -33.80 8.35 17.65
C GLU A 231 -34.34 8.02 19.05
N PRO A 232 -34.61 9.01 19.93
CA PRO A 232 -35.03 8.79 21.30
C PRO A 232 -36.26 7.88 21.49
N ALA A 233 -37.04 7.65 20.44
CA ALA A 233 -38.23 6.81 20.45
C ALA A 233 -37.93 5.29 20.45
N GLU A 234 -36.73 4.85 20.09
CA GLU A 234 -36.35 3.42 20.07
C GLU A 234 -35.73 2.91 21.39
N LEU A 235 -35.65 3.77 22.41
CA LEU A 235 -35.02 3.48 23.71
C LEU A 235 -35.91 2.72 24.71
N THR A 236 -37.16 2.41 24.35
CA THR A 236 -38.14 1.84 25.30
C THR A 236 -38.55 0.40 24.95
N SER A 237 -37.60 -0.53 25.01
CA SER A 237 -37.82 -1.93 25.44
C SER A 237 -36.56 -2.72 25.10
N SER A 238 -35.87 -3.27 26.10
CA SER A 238 -34.89 -4.37 25.97
C SER A 238 -34.13 -4.37 24.64
N ILE A 239 -33.13 -3.50 24.49
CA ILE A 239 -32.23 -3.56 23.33
C ILE A 239 -31.50 -4.90 23.43
N ASN A 240 -32.02 -5.89 22.70
CA ASN A 240 -31.36 -7.16 22.46
C ASN A 240 -30.08 -6.85 21.68
N PHE A 241 -28.97 -6.70 22.39
CA PHE A 241 -27.63 -6.55 21.82
C PHE A 241 -27.11 -7.89 21.23
N THR A 242 -28.00 -8.68 20.64
CA THR A 242 -27.73 -10.05 20.17
C THR A 242 -27.22 -10.11 18.74
N GLU A 243 -27.38 -9.04 17.94
CA GLU A 243 -26.97 -9.04 16.54
C GLU A 243 -25.70 -8.22 16.28
N PRO A 244 -24.77 -8.74 15.46
CA PRO A 244 -23.55 -8.05 15.05
C PRO A 244 -23.91 -6.77 14.31
N ALA A 245 -23.16 -5.70 14.52
CA ALA A 245 -23.37 -4.48 13.74
C ALA A 245 -22.65 -4.54 12.39
N SER A 246 -21.68 -5.45 12.26
CA SER A 246 -20.73 -5.45 11.15
C SER A 246 -20.12 -6.85 10.92
N ASN A 247 -19.67 -7.09 9.69
CA ASN A 247 -18.84 -8.24 9.31
C ASN A 247 -17.47 -7.70 8.88
N ILE A 248 -16.38 -8.38 9.25
CA ILE A 248 -15.08 -8.17 8.64
C ILE A 248 -14.67 -9.48 7.96
N LEU A 249 -14.51 -9.41 6.65
CA LEU A 249 -14.04 -10.51 5.84
C LEU A 249 -12.57 -10.29 5.47
N PHE A 250 -11.74 -11.30 5.69
CA PHE A 250 -10.33 -11.33 5.33
C PHE A 250 -10.12 -12.34 4.21
N GLU A 251 -9.63 -11.90 3.06
CA GLU A 251 -9.18 -12.78 1.97
C GLU A 251 -7.66 -12.98 2.12
N LEU A 252 -7.23 -14.21 2.39
CA LEU A 252 -5.82 -14.54 2.52
C LEU A 252 -5.14 -14.45 1.14
N ALA A 253 -3.93 -13.89 1.13
CA ALA A 253 -3.10 -13.89 -0.08
C ALA A 253 -2.47 -15.28 -0.28
N GLY A 254 -2.37 -15.72 -1.53
CA GLY A 254 -1.48 -16.81 -1.92
C GLY A 254 -0.01 -16.47 -1.71
N GLU A 255 0.88 -17.44 -1.92
CA GLU A 255 2.32 -17.24 -1.71
C GLU A 255 2.89 -16.13 -2.62
N ASP A 256 2.44 -16.13 -3.88
CA ASP A 256 2.90 -15.23 -4.94
C ASP A 256 2.04 -13.96 -5.09
N ASP A 257 0.92 -13.86 -4.37
CA ASP A 257 -0.02 -12.76 -4.53
C ASP A 257 0.47 -11.47 -3.85
N PRO A 258 0.07 -10.30 -4.39
CA PRO A 258 0.13 -9.04 -3.66
C PRO A 258 -0.49 -9.20 -2.28
N ALA A 259 0.20 -8.68 -1.27
CA ALA A 259 -0.20 -8.85 0.11
C ALA A 259 -0.10 -7.56 0.91
N LEU A 260 -1.02 -7.42 1.85
CA LEU A 260 -1.00 -6.42 2.90
C LEU A 260 -1.07 -7.08 4.27
N GLY A 261 -0.66 -6.33 5.29
CA GLY A 261 -0.73 -6.72 6.68
C GLY A 261 -1.77 -5.89 7.43
N ILE A 262 -2.58 -6.56 8.25
CA ILE A 262 -3.42 -5.90 9.24
C ILE A 262 -3.46 -6.74 10.51
N SER A 263 -3.45 -6.08 11.66
CA SER A 263 -3.57 -6.79 12.93
C SER A 263 -5.03 -7.18 13.16
N ARG A 264 -5.31 -8.49 13.12
CA ARG A 264 -6.65 -9.01 13.41
C ARG A 264 -7.05 -8.82 14.88
N PRO A 265 -8.35 -8.80 15.20
CA PRO A 265 -8.82 -8.71 16.59
C PRO A 265 -8.39 -9.92 17.41
N SER A 266 -8.48 -9.82 18.75
CA SER A 266 -8.24 -10.96 19.63
C SER A 266 -9.31 -12.02 19.43
N LEU A 267 -8.92 -13.25 19.07
CA LEU A 267 -9.88 -14.35 18.85
C LEU A 267 -10.44 -14.92 20.16
N SER A 268 -9.86 -14.58 21.31
CA SER A 268 -10.34 -15.04 22.62
C SER A 268 -11.79 -14.61 22.92
N ALA A 269 -12.31 -13.65 22.17
CA ALA A 269 -13.69 -13.15 22.29
C ALA A 269 -14.66 -13.76 21.24
N TYR A 270 -14.22 -14.72 20.43
CA TYR A 270 -14.98 -15.29 19.31
C TYR A 270 -15.14 -16.80 19.43
N LEU A 271 -16.31 -17.32 19.06
CA LEU A 271 -16.60 -18.75 18.97
C LEU A 271 -16.64 -19.17 17.50
N VAL A 272 -16.07 -20.34 17.22
CA VAL A 272 -16.20 -21.00 15.92
C VAL A 272 -17.53 -21.77 15.88
N ARG A 273 -18.36 -21.50 14.87
CA ARG A 273 -19.63 -22.18 14.59
C ARG A 273 -19.59 -22.79 13.20
N ARG A 274 -20.23 -23.96 13.02
CA ARG A 274 -20.17 -24.74 11.78
C ARG A 274 -18.74 -24.86 11.22
N GLU A 275 -17.78 -25.05 12.13
CA GLU A 275 -16.34 -25.20 11.85
C GLU A 275 -15.62 -23.99 11.23
N VAL A 276 -16.31 -23.05 10.59
CA VAL A 276 -15.71 -21.96 9.81
C VAL A 276 -16.22 -20.55 10.16
N MET A 277 -17.40 -20.42 10.76
CA MET A 277 -18.00 -19.11 11.08
C MET A 277 -17.50 -18.59 12.41
N ASN A 278 -16.98 -17.36 12.45
CA ASN A 278 -16.42 -16.81 13.67
C ASN A 278 -17.30 -15.71 14.21
N VAL A 279 -18.00 -16.04 15.28
CA VAL A 279 -19.08 -15.25 15.82
C VAL A 279 -18.68 -14.71 17.18
N TRP A 280 -18.89 -13.42 17.39
CA TRP A 280 -18.61 -12.80 18.68
C TRP A 280 -19.43 -13.47 19.80
N ALA A 281 -18.75 -13.87 20.87
CA ALA A 281 -19.37 -14.57 21.98
C ALA A 281 -19.65 -13.59 23.13
N GLN A 282 -20.88 -13.10 23.20
CA GLN A 282 -21.34 -12.31 24.34
C GLN A 282 -21.32 -13.19 25.60
N GLY A 283 -20.53 -12.86 26.64
CA GLY A 283 -20.72 -13.46 27.97
C GLY A 283 -19.51 -13.76 28.85
N MET A 284 -18.28 -13.81 28.34
CA MET A 284 -17.10 -13.94 29.21
C MET A 284 -16.32 -12.63 29.21
N ARG A 285 -16.27 -11.96 30.38
CA ARG A 285 -15.18 -11.02 30.68
C ARG A 285 -13.87 -11.81 30.63
N VAL A 286 -13.29 -11.98 29.44
CA VAL A 286 -11.93 -12.50 29.31
C VAL A 286 -11.00 -11.29 29.39
N ASN A 287 -10.48 -11.04 30.59
CA ASN A 287 -9.33 -10.17 30.89
C ASN A 287 -9.29 -8.84 30.12
N ASN A 288 -10.10 -7.85 30.51
CA ASN A 288 -9.95 -6.45 30.07
C ASN A 288 -9.71 -6.28 28.55
N THR A 289 -10.34 -7.10 27.71
CA THR A 289 -10.36 -6.89 26.27
C THR A 289 -11.22 -5.67 25.98
N LEU A 290 -10.60 -4.50 26.15
CA LEU A 290 -11.09 -3.24 25.63
C LEU A 290 -11.33 -3.47 24.15
N ARG A 291 -12.53 -3.10 23.70
CA ARG A 291 -12.75 -2.91 22.27
C ARG A 291 -11.76 -1.84 21.77
N PRO A 292 -11.37 -1.89 20.50
CA PRO A 292 -10.18 -1.17 20.05
C PRO A 292 -10.32 0.36 19.99
N ASP A 293 -11.52 0.87 20.31
CA ASP A 293 -11.90 2.28 20.45
C ASP A 293 -12.05 2.74 21.91
N GLY A 294 -11.75 1.88 22.90
CA GLY A 294 -11.83 2.22 24.33
C GLY A 294 -13.25 2.41 24.89
N GLN A 295 -14.28 2.21 24.07
CA GLN A 295 -15.69 2.21 24.48
C GLN A 295 -16.34 0.88 24.09
N SER A 296 -17.47 0.54 24.72
CA SER A 296 -18.24 -0.62 24.31
C SER A 296 -18.86 -0.46 22.89
N SER A 297 -18.13 -0.73 21.79
CA SER A 297 -18.62 -0.92 20.38
C SER A 297 -18.85 -2.36 19.79
N ALA A 298 -20.08 -2.62 19.30
CA ALA A 298 -20.74 -3.93 19.11
C ALA A 298 -20.02 -5.05 18.31
N ALA A 299 -20.31 -6.30 18.73
CA ALA A 299 -20.24 -7.58 18.02
C ALA A 299 -19.88 -7.55 16.51
N TRP A 300 -18.70 -8.07 16.15
CA TRP A 300 -18.34 -8.35 14.76
C TRP A 300 -18.47 -9.84 14.45
N MET A 301 -18.83 -10.15 13.21
CA MET A 301 -18.55 -11.46 12.63
C MET A 301 -17.19 -11.38 11.93
N LEU A 302 -16.35 -12.41 12.07
CA LEU A 302 -15.08 -12.49 11.33
C LEU A 302 -15.17 -13.66 10.34
N GLN A 303 -14.80 -13.41 9.10
CA GLN A 303 -14.71 -14.43 8.06
C GLN A 303 -13.29 -14.45 7.51
N PHE A 304 -12.74 -15.64 7.32
CA PHE A 304 -11.39 -15.80 6.78
C PHE A 304 -11.52 -16.67 5.54
N ARG A 305 -11.05 -16.20 4.40
CA ARG A 305 -11.17 -16.92 3.14
C ARG A 305 -9.82 -17.25 2.56
N ARG A 306 -9.75 -18.43 1.95
CA ARG A 306 -8.61 -18.87 1.15
C ARG A 306 -9.17 -19.61 -0.05
N ASP A 307 -8.70 -19.25 -1.24
CA ASP A 307 -9.11 -19.87 -2.51
C ASP A 307 -10.64 -19.86 -2.70
N GLY A 308 -11.29 -18.77 -2.28
CA GLY A 308 -12.75 -18.62 -2.37
C GLY A 308 -13.56 -19.34 -1.28
N GLU A 309 -12.94 -20.12 -0.41
CA GLU A 309 -13.62 -20.86 0.64
C GLU A 309 -13.41 -20.24 2.02
N ASN A 310 -14.45 -20.24 2.85
CA ASN A 310 -14.34 -19.79 4.23
C ASN A 310 -13.63 -20.84 5.09
N ILE A 311 -12.61 -20.42 5.83
CA ILE A 311 -11.76 -21.26 6.66
C ILE A 311 -11.90 -20.90 8.14
N SER A 312 -11.64 -21.90 8.97
CA SER A 312 -11.67 -21.75 10.42
C SER A 312 -10.57 -20.82 10.95
N MET A 313 -10.91 -20.02 11.97
CA MET A 313 -9.97 -19.16 12.71
C MET A 313 -8.74 -19.88 13.26
N ARG A 314 -8.81 -21.20 13.50
CA ARG A 314 -7.67 -22.00 14.01
C ARG A 314 -6.46 -21.97 13.07
N TRP A 315 -6.67 -21.64 11.80
CA TRP A 315 -5.64 -21.55 10.78
C TRP A 315 -5.11 -20.12 10.56
N ALA A 316 -5.71 -19.12 11.21
CA ALA A 316 -5.32 -17.72 11.06
C ALA A 316 -4.19 -17.35 12.04
N ARG A 317 -3.00 -17.06 11.52
CA ARG A 317 -1.86 -16.58 12.31
C ARG A 317 -2.11 -15.16 12.81
N LYS A 318 -1.35 -14.71 13.81
CA LYS A 318 -1.49 -13.33 14.34
C LYS A 318 -1.12 -12.26 13.30
N ARG A 319 -0.24 -12.61 12.37
CA ARG A 319 0.14 -11.83 11.19
C ARG A 319 0.02 -12.75 9.97
N ASP A 320 -1.13 -12.72 9.33
CA ASP A 320 -1.29 -13.33 7.99
C ASP A 320 -1.15 -12.24 6.92
N ARG A 321 -0.87 -12.71 5.71
CA ARG A 321 -0.87 -11.91 4.49
C ARG A 321 -2.28 -11.94 3.90
N TYR A 322 -2.83 -10.78 3.59
CA TYR A 322 -4.16 -10.65 3.01
C TYR A 322 -4.07 -10.02 1.62
N SER A 323 -4.87 -10.49 0.66
CA SER A 323 -5.02 -9.86 -0.65
C SER A 323 -6.11 -8.80 -0.61
N ALA A 324 -7.14 -9.01 0.22
CA ALA A 324 -8.20 -8.06 0.49
C ALA A 324 -8.72 -8.19 1.92
N VAL A 325 -9.20 -7.09 2.49
CA VAL A 325 -9.96 -7.06 3.72
C VAL A 325 -11.16 -6.14 3.53
N LEU A 326 -12.35 -6.67 3.79
CA LEU A 326 -13.61 -5.99 3.59
C LEU A 326 -14.30 -5.81 4.94
N GLY A 327 -14.46 -4.56 5.36
CA GLY A 327 -15.39 -4.21 6.42
C GLY A 327 -16.75 -3.92 5.83
N LEU A 328 -17.80 -4.55 6.37
CA LEU A 328 -19.19 -4.26 6.08
C LEU A 328 -19.94 -3.79 7.32
N ASN A 329 -20.61 -2.63 7.25
CA ASN A 329 -21.54 -2.19 8.29
C ASN A 329 -23.00 -2.40 7.85
N PHE A 330 -23.68 -3.35 8.50
CA PHE A 330 -25.06 -3.74 8.16
C PHE A 330 -26.09 -2.89 8.88
N LYS A 331 -25.84 -2.53 10.14
CA LYS A 331 -26.80 -1.74 10.96
C LYS A 331 -26.84 -0.27 10.55
N ASN A 332 -25.75 0.25 9.98
CA ASN A 332 -25.69 1.59 9.41
C ASN A 332 -25.62 1.56 7.89
N ALA A 333 -26.20 0.57 7.20
CA ALA A 333 -26.25 0.56 5.73
C ALA A 333 -27.00 1.78 5.13
N GLY A 334 -27.72 2.54 5.97
CA GLY A 334 -28.30 3.85 5.67
C GLY A 334 -27.42 5.06 6.01
N SER A 335 -26.16 4.87 6.44
CA SER A 335 -25.23 5.98 6.64
C SER A 335 -25.00 6.69 5.30
N LYS A 336 -25.16 8.00 5.27
CA LYS A 336 -24.86 8.83 4.09
C LYS A 336 -23.36 8.90 3.76
N GLU A 337 -22.53 8.15 4.47
CA GLU A 337 -21.10 8.14 4.24
C GLU A 337 -20.76 7.30 3.02
N PRO A 338 -19.97 7.86 2.08
CA PRO A 338 -19.53 7.14 0.89
C PRO A 338 -18.59 5.98 1.27
N PRO A 339 -18.52 4.92 0.44
CA PRO A 339 -17.58 3.82 0.63
C PRO A 339 -16.14 4.32 0.65
N ARG A 340 -15.33 3.68 1.49
CA ARG A 340 -13.89 3.96 1.58
C ARG A 340 -13.08 2.85 0.94
N PHE A 341 -12.08 3.27 0.18
CA PHE A 341 -11.13 2.37 -0.45
C PHE A 341 -9.73 2.72 0.04
N THR A 342 -9.03 1.69 0.49
CA THR A 342 -7.62 1.75 0.82
C THR A 342 -6.87 0.78 -0.06
N ILE A 343 -5.86 1.26 -0.78
CA ILE A 343 -5.10 0.43 -1.71
C ILE A 343 -3.64 0.44 -1.28
N VAL A 344 -3.09 -0.75 -1.14
CA VAL A 344 -1.73 -1.02 -0.68
C VAL A 344 -0.94 -1.61 -1.83
N ARG A 345 0.17 -0.97 -2.19
CA ARG A 345 1.12 -1.45 -3.19
C ARG A 345 2.45 -1.72 -2.53
N SER A 346 2.90 -2.97 -2.56
CA SER A 346 4.18 -3.42 -2.01
C SER A 346 4.43 -2.87 -0.59
N GLY A 347 3.41 -3.03 0.27
CA GLY A 347 3.45 -2.60 1.67
C GLY A 347 3.16 -1.12 1.94
N ILE A 348 2.78 -0.34 0.92
CA ILE A 348 2.62 1.11 1.01
C ILE A 348 1.21 1.52 0.62
N THR A 349 0.55 2.29 1.49
CA THR A 349 -0.78 2.82 1.24
C THR A 349 -0.70 3.96 0.25
N VAL A 350 -1.13 3.73 -0.99
CA VAL A 350 -1.06 4.73 -2.07
C VAL A 350 -2.38 5.49 -2.25
N VAL A 351 -3.49 4.89 -1.84
CA VAL A 351 -4.80 5.56 -1.79
C VAL A 351 -5.48 5.22 -0.48
N GLU A 352 -6.05 6.24 0.17
CA GLU A 352 -6.99 6.10 1.27
C GLU A 352 -8.02 7.22 1.17
N ARG A 353 -9.19 6.94 0.59
CA ARG A 353 -10.24 7.95 0.44
C ARG A 353 -11.63 7.37 0.26
N ALA A 354 -12.62 8.25 0.40
CA ALA A 354 -13.98 8.02 -0.04
C ALA A 354 -14.09 8.13 -1.58
N ILE A 355 -14.84 7.21 -2.20
CA ILE A 355 -15.16 7.28 -3.63
C ILE A 355 -16.61 7.75 -3.79
N ARG A 356 -16.84 8.66 -4.74
CA ARG A 356 -18.16 9.28 -5.03
C ARG A 356 -18.74 8.88 -6.38
N ASP A 357 -18.29 7.76 -6.93
CA ASP A 357 -18.86 7.18 -8.14
C ASP A 357 -20.21 6.51 -7.79
N PRO A 358 -21.33 6.88 -8.43
CA PRO A 358 -22.66 6.38 -8.05
C PRO A 358 -22.82 4.86 -8.12
N GLU A 359 -22.15 4.20 -9.08
CA GLU A 359 -22.22 2.74 -9.24
C GLU A 359 -21.43 2.04 -8.13
N LEU A 360 -20.22 2.54 -7.84
CA LEU A 360 -19.42 2.03 -6.72
C LEU A 360 -20.08 2.33 -5.36
N GLU A 361 -20.72 3.48 -5.21
CA GLU A 361 -21.48 3.85 -4.00
C GLU A 361 -22.64 2.88 -3.73
N GLU A 362 -23.32 2.41 -4.78
CA GLU A 362 -24.42 1.45 -4.64
C GLU A 362 -23.90 0.07 -4.23
N VAL A 363 -22.91 -0.45 -4.95
CA VAL A 363 -22.33 -1.78 -4.71
C VAL A 363 -21.66 -1.86 -3.34
N PHE A 364 -20.83 -0.87 -3.01
CA PHE A 364 -20.00 -0.83 -1.80
C PHE A 364 -20.63 -0.02 -0.66
N ARG A 365 -21.94 0.22 -0.66
CA ARG A 365 -22.60 1.00 0.39
C ARG A 365 -22.28 0.49 1.80
N GLY A 366 -21.75 1.38 2.65
CA GLY A 366 -21.39 1.06 4.03
C GLY A 366 -20.15 0.16 4.16
N CYS A 367 -19.31 0.11 3.12
CA CYS A 367 -18.12 -0.74 3.07
C CYS A 367 -16.83 0.07 3.20
N HIS A 368 -15.85 -0.51 3.89
CA HIS A 368 -14.44 -0.18 3.71
C HIS A 368 -13.75 -1.35 3.01
N LEU A 369 -13.27 -1.13 1.79
CA LEU A 369 -12.47 -2.11 1.06
C LEU A 369 -10.98 -1.76 1.16
N LEU A 370 -10.18 -2.63 1.76
CA LEU A 370 -8.72 -2.56 1.83
C LEU A 370 -8.14 -3.64 0.91
N ILE A 371 -7.37 -3.29 -0.12
CA ILE A 371 -6.86 -4.23 -1.13
C ILE A 371 -5.36 -4.09 -1.36
N ALA A 372 -4.70 -5.21 -1.65
CA ALA A 372 -3.33 -5.24 -2.12
C ALA A 372 -3.34 -5.28 -3.65
N ASP A 373 -2.69 -4.30 -4.30
CA ASP A 373 -2.71 -4.19 -5.75
C ASP A 373 -1.38 -3.73 -6.36
N GLU A 374 -0.93 -4.48 -7.37
CA GLU A 374 0.30 -4.21 -8.14
C GLU A 374 0.00 -3.88 -9.62
N THR A 375 -1.24 -3.98 -10.09
CA THR A 375 -1.57 -3.91 -11.52
C THR A 375 -2.16 -2.58 -11.95
N LEU A 376 -2.81 -1.84 -11.04
CA LEU A 376 -3.43 -0.57 -11.33
C LEU A 376 -2.41 0.49 -11.78
N LYS A 377 -2.78 1.32 -12.76
CA LYS A 377 -1.90 2.37 -13.28
C LYS A 377 -1.74 3.48 -12.25
N THR A 378 -0.51 3.85 -11.96
CA THR A 378 -0.19 5.01 -11.13
C THR A 378 0.32 6.17 -11.96
N ASP A 379 0.34 7.35 -11.35
CA ASP A 379 1.13 8.48 -11.83
C ASP A 379 2.63 8.14 -11.87
N LEU A 380 3.45 9.07 -12.39
CA LEU A 380 4.90 8.89 -12.48
C LEU A 380 5.58 8.73 -11.12
N SER A 381 4.92 9.14 -10.02
CA SER A 381 5.47 8.94 -8.68
C SER A 381 5.28 7.53 -8.15
N GLY A 382 4.27 6.81 -8.66
CA GLY A 382 3.88 5.51 -8.13
C GLY A 382 3.14 5.59 -6.80
N PHE A 383 2.73 6.79 -6.36
CA PHE A 383 2.03 7.01 -5.10
C PHE A 383 0.59 7.50 -5.27
N GLN A 384 0.12 7.71 -6.51
CA GLN A 384 -1.27 8.04 -6.79
C GLN A 384 -1.77 7.20 -7.96
N TYR A 385 -3.00 6.67 -7.89
CA TYR A 385 -3.61 5.96 -9.01
C TYR A 385 -4.20 6.93 -10.03
N VAL A 386 -4.19 6.50 -11.29
CA VAL A 386 -4.96 7.12 -12.36
C VAL A 386 -6.39 6.60 -12.28
N GLU A 387 -7.35 7.49 -12.04
CA GLU A 387 -8.78 7.17 -12.01
C GLU A 387 -9.32 7.07 -13.44
N ASP A 388 -9.03 5.96 -14.11
CA ASP A 388 -9.59 5.61 -15.40
C ASP A 388 -10.63 4.49 -15.28
N GLU A 389 -11.15 4.03 -16.42
CA GLU A 389 -12.11 2.93 -16.45
C GLU A 389 -11.49 1.61 -15.94
N ASP A 390 -10.18 1.39 -16.14
CA ASP A 390 -9.48 0.21 -15.61
C ASP A 390 -9.50 0.21 -14.09
N PHE A 391 -9.27 1.37 -13.46
CA PHE A 391 -9.40 1.55 -12.01
C PHE A 391 -10.81 1.19 -11.52
N ARG A 392 -11.84 1.68 -12.21
CA ARG A 392 -13.24 1.41 -11.86
C ARG A 392 -13.59 -0.08 -11.99
N GLN A 393 -13.24 -0.69 -13.12
CA GLN A 393 -13.48 -2.12 -13.37
C GLN A 393 -12.75 -3.00 -12.36
N ARG A 394 -11.54 -2.62 -11.98
CA ARG A 394 -10.79 -3.34 -10.93
C ARG A 394 -11.52 -3.29 -9.59
N LEU A 395 -12.05 -2.14 -9.18
CA LEU A 395 -12.82 -2.06 -7.93
C LEU A 395 -14.11 -2.87 -8.03
N LEU A 396 -14.84 -2.81 -9.15
CA LEU A 396 -16.04 -3.62 -9.37
C LEU A 396 -15.76 -5.13 -9.36
N SER A 397 -14.54 -5.57 -9.68
CA SER A 397 -14.15 -6.99 -9.57
C SER A 397 -14.23 -7.54 -8.14
N TYR A 398 -14.27 -6.67 -7.13
CA TYR A 398 -14.48 -7.04 -5.73
C TYR A 398 -15.96 -7.05 -5.30
N ALA A 399 -16.91 -6.76 -6.20
CA ALA A 399 -18.34 -6.83 -5.90
C ALA A 399 -18.79 -8.22 -5.40
N PRO A 400 -18.31 -9.36 -5.98
CA PRO A 400 -18.67 -10.68 -5.46
C PRO A 400 -18.27 -10.88 -4.00
N LEU A 401 -17.14 -10.29 -3.57
CA LEU A 401 -16.68 -10.36 -2.18
C LEU A 401 -17.67 -9.69 -1.21
N VAL A 402 -18.31 -8.59 -1.65
CA VAL A 402 -19.35 -7.91 -0.89
C VAL A 402 -20.59 -8.78 -0.79
N GLU A 403 -21.04 -9.39 -1.88
CA GLU A 403 -22.20 -10.28 -1.89
C GLU A 403 -21.99 -11.49 -0.95
N GLU A 404 -20.82 -12.12 -1.01
CA GLU A 404 -20.47 -13.24 -0.14
C GLU A 404 -20.41 -12.83 1.33
N ALA A 405 -19.78 -11.68 1.63
CA ALA A 405 -19.73 -11.18 2.99
C ALA A 405 -21.13 -10.82 3.54
N ARG A 406 -22.08 -10.41 2.68
CA ARG A 406 -23.51 -10.26 3.04
C ARG A 406 -24.19 -11.61 3.29
N ALA A 407 -23.92 -12.61 2.44
CA ALA A 407 -24.46 -13.96 2.62
C ALA A 407 -23.98 -14.61 3.93
N TYR A 408 -22.68 -14.51 4.24
CA TYR A 408 -22.14 -15.00 5.51
C TYR A 408 -22.74 -14.30 6.72
N TYR A 409 -22.97 -12.99 6.62
CA TYR A 409 -23.61 -12.23 7.69
C TYR A 409 -25.03 -12.73 7.98
N GLN A 410 -25.84 -13.00 6.94
CA GLN A 410 -27.18 -13.56 7.11
C GLN A 410 -27.13 -14.91 7.85
N VAL A 411 -26.26 -15.81 7.39
CA VAL A 411 -26.07 -17.13 7.99
C VAL A 411 -25.62 -17.06 9.45
N GLY A 412 -24.66 -16.19 9.78
CA GLY A 412 -24.20 -16.06 11.16
C GLY A 412 -25.17 -15.28 12.06
N GLY A 413 -26.03 -14.41 11.49
CA GLY A 413 -27.13 -13.76 12.20
C GLY A 413 -28.13 -14.77 12.75
N GLU A 414 -28.51 -15.77 11.95
CA GLU A 414 -29.36 -16.89 12.39
C GLU A 414 -28.75 -17.65 13.58
N MET A 415 -27.42 -17.82 13.60
CA MET A 415 -26.71 -18.55 14.66
C MET A 415 -26.63 -17.80 15.99
N MET A 416 -26.80 -16.48 15.99
CA MET A 416 -26.81 -15.67 17.21
C MET A 416 -28.18 -15.61 17.89
N ASN A 417 -29.25 -15.87 17.12
CA ASN A 417 -30.63 -15.86 17.60
C ASN A 417 -31.09 -17.21 18.19
N ILE A 418 -30.15 -18.13 18.50
CA ILE A 418 -30.46 -19.42 19.15
C ILE A 418 -30.91 -19.19 20.61
N PRO A 419 -32.12 -19.63 21.01
CA PRO A 419 -32.65 -19.47 22.36
C PRO A 419 -31.71 -20.03 23.44
N GLU A 420 -31.62 -19.37 24.59
CA GLU A 420 -30.71 -19.75 25.71
C GLU A 420 -30.80 -21.22 26.13
N LYS A 421 -31.93 -21.89 25.90
CA LYS A 421 -32.12 -23.32 26.23
C LYS A 421 -31.28 -24.29 25.39
N GLU A 422 -30.83 -23.90 24.20
CA GLU A 422 -29.98 -24.75 23.34
C GLU A 422 -28.49 -24.44 23.49
N LYS A 423 -28.12 -23.37 24.22
CA LYS A 423 -26.71 -23.01 24.48
C LYS A 423 -26.02 -23.96 25.47
N LEU A 424 -26.79 -24.76 26.22
CA LEU A 424 -26.29 -25.67 27.26
C LEU A 424 -26.12 -27.12 26.79
N THR A 425 -26.44 -27.45 25.54
CA THR A 425 -26.41 -28.83 25.01
C THR A 425 -25.32 -29.09 23.97
N PHE A 426 -24.42 -28.14 23.72
CA PHE A 426 -23.26 -28.39 22.88
C PHE A 426 -22.04 -28.58 23.79
N ASP A 427 -21.78 -29.86 24.08
CA ASP A 427 -20.64 -30.33 24.84
C ASP A 427 -19.30 -29.85 24.25
N ILE A 428 -18.36 -29.65 25.18
CA ILE A 428 -16.99 -29.13 25.05
C ILE A 428 -16.10 -29.99 24.16
#